data_AF-A0A953ASB3-F1
#
_entry.id   AF-A0A953ASB3-F1
#
_cell.length_a   1.000
_cell.length_b   1.000
_cell.length_c   1.000
_cell.angle_alpha   90.00
_cell.angle_beta   90.00
_cell.angle_gamma   90.00
#
_symmetry.space_group_name_H-M   'P 1'
#
loop_
_entity.id
_entity.type
_entity.pdbx_description
1 polymer ?
#
loop_
_entity_poly.entity_id
_entity_poly.type
_entity_poly.pdbx_seq_one_letter_code
_entity_poly.pdbx_strand_id
1 'polypeptide(L)'
;MRLFLPQTTLEEWALADKADLKDGKLVVPGEKTPFPVHPAVHFTRLVSGQDEKKLLSRVKTQEQLEALGADHFADSVVLGETAYEVVPGYVTEVQTTGGKLDPRRPNNPEADLLAAFLLNKMS
;
A
#
# COMPACT_ATOMS: atom_id res chain seq x y z
N MET A 1 -1.37 5.96 -0.82
CA MET A 1 -2.36 4.91 -1.12
C MET A 1 -1.92 3.66 -0.38
N ARG A 2 -2.83 2.89 0.22
CA ARG A 2 -2.45 1.70 1.01
C ARG A 2 -2.58 0.46 0.13
N LEU A 3 -1.48 -0.26 -0.05
CA LEU A 3 -1.41 -1.46 -0.88
C LEU A 3 -1.24 -2.68 0.03
N PHE A 4 -2.05 -3.71 -0.18
CA PHE A 4 -1.83 -5.02 0.42
C PHE A 4 -1.11 -5.91 -0.60
N LEU A 5 -0.09 -6.61 -0.14
CA LEU A 5 0.77 -7.45 -0.93
C LEU A 5 0.82 -8.85 -0.28
N PRO A 6 0.22 -9.88 -0.90
CA PRO A 6 0.27 -11.25 -0.39
C PRO A 6 1.71 -11.74 -0.27
N GLN A 7 1.99 -12.57 0.75
CA GLN A 7 3.31 -13.15 0.94
C GLN A 7 3.78 -13.94 -0.30
N THR A 8 2.89 -14.73 -0.90
CA THR A 8 3.20 -15.50 -2.12
C THR A 8 3.64 -14.60 -3.28
N THR A 9 2.97 -13.46 -3.47
CA THR A 9 3.35 -12.48 -4.49
C THR A 9 4.72 -11.86 -4.22
N LEU A 10 5.04 -11.60 -2.95
CA LEU A 10 6.38 -11.11 -2.57
C LEU A 10 7.46 -12.14 -2.90
N GLU A 11 7.21 -13.42 -2.59
CA GLU A 11 8.12 -14.52 -2.87
C GLU A 11 8.38 -14.65 -4.38
N GLU A 12 7.33 -14.53 -5.19
CA GLU A 12 7.44 -14.50 -6.66
C GLU A 12 8.27 -13.30 -7.16
N TRP A 13 8.08 -12.12 -6.56
CA TRP A 13 8.83 -10.93 -6.93
C TRP A 13 10.30 -11.01 -6.52
N ALA A 14 10.58 -11.59 -5.36
CA ALA A 14 11.94 -11.85 -4.90
C ALA A 14 12.65 -12.84 -5.81
N LEU A 15 11.96 -13.93 -6.19
CA LEU A 15 12.48 -14.91 -7.14
C LEU A 15 12.73 -14.32 -8.55
N ALA A 16 11.92 -13.34 -8.95
CA ALA A 16 12.04 -12.66 -10.23
C ALA A 16 12.97 -11.44 -10.21
N ASP A 17 13.71 -11.20 -9.12
CA ASP A 17 14.55 -10.00 -8.90
C ASP A 17 13.80 -8.68 -9.13
N LYS A 18 12.49 -8.66 -8.89
CA LYS A 18 11.61 -7.49 -9.08
C LYS A 18 11.42 -6.67 -7.83
N ALA A 19 11.44 -7.30 -6.66
CA ALA A 19 11.35 -6.65 -5.35
C ALA A 19 11.77 -7.65 -4.28
N ASP A 20 12.35 -7.16 -3.18
CA ASP A 20 12.80 -7.98 -2.07
C ASP A 20 12.37 -7.37 -0.74
N LEU A 21 12.19 -8.19 0.30
CA LEU A 21 11.83 -7.70 1.63
C LEU A 21 13.04 -7.77 2.56
N LYS A 22 13.57 -6.59 2.94
CA LYS A 22 14.73 -6.46 3.84
C LYS A 22 14.37 -5.63 5.05
N ASP A 23 14.59 -6.20 6.24
CA ASP A 23 14.38 -5.50 7.53
C ASP A 23 12.99 -4.86 7.69
N GLY A 24 11.93 -5.55 7.23
CA GLY A 24 10.57 -5.01 7.27
C GLY A 24 10.34 -3.85 6.31
N LYS A 25 11.15 -3.76 5.25
CA LYS A 25 11.00 -2.76 4.19
C LYS A 25 11.06 -3.43 2.82
N LEU A 26 10.13 -3.06 1.96
CA LEU A 26 10.11 -3.49 0.57
C LEU A 26 11.15 -2.70 -0.22
N VAL A 27 12.12 -3.40 -0.78
CA VAL A 27 13.20 -2.88 -1.61
C VAL A 27 12.90 -3.24 -3.06
N VAL A 28 12.65 -2.24 -3.89
CA VAL A 28 12.39 -2.44 -5.32
C VAL A 28 13.64 -2.00 -6.11
N PRO A 29 14.30 -2.88 -6.89
CA PRO A 29 15.40 -2.50 -7.76
C PRO A 29 14.98 -1.39 -8.73
N GLY A 30 15.72 -0.27 -8.71
CA GLY A 30 15.42 0.93 -9.48
C GLY A 30 14.76 2.05 -8.66
N GLU A 31 14.18 1.73 -7.50
CA GLU A 31 13.66 2.73 -6.57
C GLU A 31 14.75 3.08 -5.53
N LYS A 32 14.94 4.38 -5.25
CA LYS A 32 15.95 4.84 -4.28
C LYS A 32 15.51 4.70 -2.82
N THR A 33 14.23 4.52 -2.57
CA THR A 33 13.67 4.58 -1.22
C THR A 33 12.95 3.28 -0.90
N PRO A 34 13.37 2.55 0.15
CA PRO A 34 12.67 1.36 0.59
C PRO A 34 11.34 1.75 1.23
N PHE A 35 10.29 0.98 0.97
CA PHE A 35 8.95 1.26 1.50
C PHE A 35 8.74 0.52 2.83
N PRO A 36 8.29 1.20 3.89
CA PRO A 36 7.92 0.52 5.12
C PRO A 36 6.75 -0.43 4.84
N VAL A 37 6.86 -1.66 5.35
CA VAL A 37 5.77 -2.63 5.32
C VAL A 37 5.36 -3.01 6.73
N HIS A 38 4.09 -3.36 6.90
CA HIS A 38 3.56 -3.89 8.15
C HIS A 38 2.91 -5.25 7.89
N PRO A 39 3.16 -6.27 8.73
CA PRO A 39 2.52 -7.57 8.59
C PRO A 39 1.00 -7.42 8.71
N ALA A 40 0.29 -8.01 7.77
CA ALA A 40 -1.15 -7.92 7.66
C ALA A 40 -1.75 -9.19 7.07
N VAL A 41 -3.04 -9.39 7.32
CA VAL A 41 -3.81 -10.51 6.77
C VAL A 41 -5.01 -9.98 6.01
N HIS A 42 -5.33 -10.65 4.91
CA HIS A 42 -6.54 -10.39 4.13
C HIS A 42 -7.54 -11.52 4.37
N PHE A 43 -8.72 -11.19 4.90
CA PHE A 43 -9.78 -12.16 5.16
C PHE A 43 -10.46 -12.56 3.86
N THR A 44 -10.23 -13.80 3.40
CA THR A 44 -10.76 -14.31 2.14
C THR A 44 -12.11 -15.00 2.32
N ARG A 45 -12.26 -15.75 3.41
CA ARG A 45 -13.44 -16.61 3.59
C ARG A 45 -13.79 -16.80 5.05
N LEU A 46 -15.08 -16.96 5.33
CA LEU A 46 -15.60 -17.36 6.63
C LEU A 46 -15.67 -18.90 6.65
N VAL A 47 -14.95 -19.52 7.59
CA VAL A 47 -14.91 -20.98 7.75
C VAL A 47 -16.02 -21.43 8.72
N SER A 48 -16.17 -20.74 9.84
CA SER A 48 -17.16 -21.06 10.87
C SER A 48 -17.59 -19.82 11.65
N GLY A 49 -18.81 -19.82 12.19
CA GLY A 49 -19.36 -18.71 12.99
C GLY A 49 -20.11 -17.66 12.16
N GLN A 50 -20.09 -16.40 12.61
CA GLN A 50 -20.78 -15.27 11.97
C GLN A 50 -19.86 -14.06 11.79
N ASP A 51 -19.94 -13.41 10.64
CA ASP A 51 -19.15 -12.21 10.32
C ASP A 51 -19.75 -10.93 10.95
N GLU A 52 -19.89 -10.91 12.28
CA GLU A 52 -20.49 -9.77 13.00
C GLU A 52 -19.71 -8.46 12.79
N LYS A 53 -18.38 -8.58 12.66
CA LYS A 53 -17.46 -7.45 12.51
C LYS A 53 -17.22 -7.03 11.06
N LYS A 54 -17.86 -7.70 10.08
CA LYS A 54 -17.71 -7.44 8.64
C LYS A 54 -16.25 -7.43 8.19
N LEU A 55 -15.50 -8.44 8.65
CA LEU A 55 -14.07 -8.60 8.40
C LEU A 55 -13.81 -9.26 7.05
N LEU A 56 -14.79 -9.95 6.46
CA LEU A 56 -14.65 -10.53 5.12
C LEU A 56 -14.23 -9.48 4.08
N SER A 57 -13.25 -9.85 3.26
CA SER A 57 -12.61 -8.96 2.26
C SER A 57 -11.97 -7.69 2.84
N ARG A 58 -11.66 -7.67 4.15
CA ARG A 58 -10.89 -6.60 4.78
C ARG A 58 -9.45 -7.04 5.02
N VAL A 59 -8.58 -6.05 5.07
CA VAL A 59 -7.18 -6.23 5.45
C VAL A 59 -7.02 -5.67 6.86
N LYS A 60 -6.42 -6.46 7.75
CA LYS A 60 -6.07 -6.04 9.11
C LYS A 60 -4.60 -6.29 9.36
N THR A 61 -3.93 -5.34 10.00
CA THR A 61 -2.56 -5.54 10.47
C THR A 61 -2.56 -6.49 11.66
N GLN A 62 -1.43 -7.15 11.90
CA GLN A 62 -1.27 -8.04 13.04
C GLN A 62 -1.62 -7.34 14.36
N GLU A 63 -1.13 -6.11 14.56
CA GLU A 63 -1.45 -5.27 15.72
C GLU A 63 -2.97 -5.03 15.88
N GLN A 64 -3.72 -4.91 14.77
CA GLN A 64 -5.17 -4.75 14.83
C GLN A 64 -5.87 -6.07 15.19
N LEU A 65 -5.34 -7.22 14.77
CA LEU A 65 -5.88 -8.53 15.15
C LEU A 65 -5.68 -8.76 16.65
N GLU A 66 -4.49 -8.47 17.16
CA GLU A 66 -4.15 -8.57 18.58
C GLU A 66 -5.06 -7.65 19.41
N ALA A 67 -5.26 -6.40 18.97
CA ALA A 67 -6.17 -5.47 19.62
C ALA A 67 -7.65 -5.91 19.58
N LEU A 68 -8.03 -6.72 18.58
CA LEU A 68 -9.36 -7.32 18.49
C LEU A 68 -9.51 -8.60 19.34
N GLY A 69 -8.41 -9.13 19.88
CA GLY A 69 -8.39 -10.44 20.53
C GLY A 69 -8.58 -11.60 19.54
N ALA A 70 -8.14 -11.41 18.30
CA ALA A 70 -8.13 -12.46 17.30
C ALA A 70 -6.84 -13.28 17.40
N ASP A 71 -6.98 -14.60 17.40
CA ASP A 71 -5.88 -15.56 17.37
C ASP A 71 -5.52 -15.86 15.91
N HIS A 72 -4.31 -15.51 15.49
CA HIS A 72 -3.84 -15.70 14.12
C HIS A 72 -2.91 -16.91 14.05
N PHE A 73 -3.32 -17.91 13.26
CA PHE A 73 -2.57 -19.13 12.97
C PHE A 73 -2.32 -19.27 11.47
N ALA A 74 -1.13 -18.86 11.02
CA ALA A 74 -0.68 -19.00 9.62
C ALA A 74 -1.68 -18.43 8.59
N ASP A 75 -2.52 -19.27 7.99
CA ASP A 75 -3.57 -18.95 7.01
C ASP A 75 -4.99 -18.92 7.60
N SER A 76 -5.11 -18.99 8.93
CA SER A 76 -6.38 -19.01 9.65
C SER A 76 -6.41 -17.98 10.77
N VAL A 77 -7.54 -17.29 10.95
CA VAL A 77 -7.76 -16.34 12.06
C VAL A 77 -9.03 -16.71 12.80
N VAL A 78 -8.92 -16.84 14.12
CA VAL A 78 -10.04 -17.14 15.02
C VAL A 78 -10.31 -15.91 15.88
N LEU A 79 -11.52 -15.37 15.79
CA LEU A 79 -11.98 -14.26 16.62
C LEU A 79 -13.15 -14.76 17.48
N GLY A 80 -12.89 -15.02 18.76
CA GLY A 80 -13.86 -15.63 19.67
C GLY A 80 -14.25 -17.03 19.19
N GLU A 81 -15.50 -17.20 18.75
CA GLU A 81 -16.02 -18.46 18.20
C GLU A 81 -16.06 -18.49 16.66
N THR A 82 -15.60 -17.42 16.01
CA THR A 82 -15.66 -17.28 14.55
C THR A 82 -14.30 -17.55 13.92
N ALA A 83 -14.25 -18.45 12.95
CA ALA A 83 -13.03 -18.81 12.23
C ALA A 83 -13.08 -18.29 10.79
N TYR A 84 -11.99 -17.67 10.36
CA TYR A 84 -11.80 -17.13 9.03
C TYR A 84 -10.56 -17.74 8.38
N GLU A 85 -10.64 -17.94 7.08
CA GLU A 85 -9.49 -18.18 6.22
C GLU A 85 -8.93 -16.82 5.82
N VAL A 86 -7.60 -16.68 5.94
CA VAL A 86 -6.90 -15.45 5.63
C VAL A 86 -5.68 -15.73 4.77
N VAL A 87 -5.31 -14.74 3.98
CA VAL A 87 -4.04 -14.75 3.25
C VAL A 87 -3.05 -13.85 3.98
N PRO A 88 -1.93 -14.38 4.48
CA PRO A 88 -0.89 -13.57 5.09
C PRO A 88 -0.17 -12.73 4.04
N GLY A 89 0.29 -11.56 4.45
CA GLY A 89 1.02 -10.65 3.60
C GLY A 89 1.46 -9.40 4.33
N TYR A 90 1.68 -8.36 3.55
CA TYR A 90 2.26 -7.11 3.99
C TYR A 90 1.44 -5.96 3.47
N VAL A 91 1.26 -4.93 4.30
CA VAL A 91 0.62 -3.70 3.89
C VAL A 91 1.65 -2.58 3.88
N THR A 92 1.68 -1.82 2.79
CA THR A 92 2.60 -0.70 2.61
C THR A 92 1.86 0.56 2.20
N GLU A 93 2.40 1.70 2.62
CA GLU A 93 1.94 3.00 2.21
C GLU A 93 2.80 3.49 1.04
N VAL A 94 2.30 3.24 -0.18
CA VAL A 94 2.95 3.77 -1.37
C VAL A 94 2.55 5.23 -1.50
N GLN A 95 3.54 6.11 -1.36
CA GLN A 95 3.44 7.44 -1.93
C GLN A 95 3.56 7.25 -3.44
N THR A 96 2.42 7.23 -4.14
CA THR A 96 2.46 7.26 -5.59
C THR A 96 3.26 8.51 -5.98
N THR A 97 4.42 8.30 -6.59
CA THR A 97 5.13 9.32 -7.37
C THR A 97 4.43 9.53 -8.71
N GLY A 98 3.16 9.13 -8.85
CA GLY A 98 2.23 9.74 -9.79
C GLY A 98 1.89 11.16 -9.33
N GLY A 99 2.72 12.12 -9.78
CA GLY A 99 2.45 13.55 -9.83
C GLY A 99 1.40 14.07 -8.85
N LYS A 100 1.82 14.45 -7.65
CA LYS A 100 1.21 15.64 -7.05
C LYS A 100 1.58 16.77 -8.00
N LEU A 101 0.70 17.07 -8.96
CA LEU A 101 0.64 18.38 -9.59
C LEU A 101 0.67 19.35 -8.43
N ASP A 102 1.83 19.97 -8.22
CA ASP A 102 1.98 21.06 -7.29
C ASP A 102 0.99 22.13 -7.76
N PRO A 103 -0.10 22.42 -7.03
CA PRO A 103 -1.10 23.40 -7.50
C PRO A 103 -0.54 24.84 -7.47
N ARG A 104 0.77 25.01 -7.25
CA ARG A 104 1.47 26.29 -7.14
C ARG A 104 2.36 26.65 -8.33
N ARG A 105 2.36 25.86 -9.41
CA ARG A 105 2.83 26.40 -10.70
C ARG A 105 1.62 26.86 -11.51
N PRO A 106 1.33 28.18 -11.57
CA PRO A 106 0.45 28.67 -12.60
C PRO A 106 1.14 28.41 -13.93
N ASN A 107 0.67 27.40 -14.65
CA ASN A 107 0.96 27.26 -16.07
C ASN A 107 0.11 28.32 -16.79
N ASN A 108 0.47 29.59 -16.64
CA ASN A 108 -0.16 30.70 -17.34
C ASN A 108 0.65 30.97 -18.61
N PRO A 109 0.31 30.35 -19.76
CA PRO A 109 0.96 30.66 -21.04
C PRO A 109 0.84 32.15 -21.42
N GLU A 110 -0.11 32.86 -20.82
CA GLU A 110 -0.29 34.31 -20.96
C GLU A 110 0.86 35.12 -20.34
N ALA A 111 1.48 34.65 -19.25
CA ALA A 111 2.59 35.35 -18.62
C ALA A 111 3.86 35.30 -19.49
N ASP A 112 4.05 34.19 -20.21
CA ASP A 112 5.16 34.00 -21.17
C ASP A 112 4.95 34.87 -22.42
N LEU A 113 3.73 34.94 -22.94
CA LEU A 113 3.35 35.82 -24.05
C LEU A 113 3.53 37.31 -23.71
N LEU A 114 3.19 37.73 -22.49
CA LEU A 114 3.40 39.11 -22.03
C LEU A 114 4.89 39.46 -21.90
N ALA A 115 5.71 38.55 -21.37
CA ALA A 115 7.15 38.75 -21.27
C ALA A 115 7.81 38.88 -22.65
N ALA A 116 7.40 38.05 -23.61
CA ALA A 116 7.88 38.13 -25.00
C ALA A 116 7.47 39.45 -25.67
N PHE A 117 6.26 39.96 -25.41
CA PHE A 117 5.79 41.21 -25.99
C PHE A 117 6.48 42.45 -25.41
N LEU A 118 6.79 42.42 -24.10
CA LEU A 118 7.52 43.51 -23.43
C LEU A 118 8.98 43.61 -23.92
N LEU A 119 9.63 42.47 -24.17
CA LEU A 119 11.01 42.43 -24.67
C LEU A 119 11.12 42.94 -26.11
N ASN A 120 10.09 42.73 -26.94
CA ASN A 120 10.04 43.19 -28.33
C ASN A 120 9.75 44.70 -28.49
N LYS A 121 9.49 45.44 -27.40
CA LYS A 121 9.20 46.89 -27.43
C LYS A 121 10.36 47.79 -27.00
N MET A 122 11.55 47.22 -26.76
CA MET A 122 12.78 47.93 -26.39
C MET A 122 13.92 47.78 -27.42
N SER A 123 13.57 47.58 -28.70
CA SER A 123 14.51 47.78 -29.83
C SER A 123 13.98 48.85 -30.76
#